data_AF-A0A524NJ55-F1
#
_entry.id   AF-A0A524NJ55-F1
#
_cell.length_a   1.000
_cell.length_b   1.000
_cell.length_c   1.000
_cell.angle_alpha   90.00
_cell.angle_beta   90.00
_cell.angle_gamma   90.00
#
_symmetry.space_group_name_H-M   'P 1'
#
loop_
_entity.id
_entity.type
_entity.pdbx_description
1 polymer ?
#
loop_
_entity_poly.entity_id
_entity_poly.type
_entity_poly.pdbx_seq_one_letter_code
_entity_poly.pdbx_strand_id
1 'polypeptide(L)'
;PLALLHAAGILNDDRVNDVAFAAMDFLTTHTMKDDYLSIIGNENWYKKEGERSVYAQQPIDAMAMVLMYNQAYLLTKDKEYIKKLYTSFLWFLGENDLRMSLYDFETKGCCDGFESYGVNRNQGAESSLAYLISHLTVLQAYEEFH
;
A
#
# COMPACT_ATOMS: atom_id res chain seq x y z
N PRO A 1 -7.96 3.86 -7.03
CA PRO A 1 -7.06 4.84 -7.70
C PRO A 1 -6.06 4.20 -8.68
N LEU A 2 -5.36 3.13 -8.31
CA LEU A 2 -4.37 2.44 -9.17
C LEU A 2 -4.86 2.16 -10.61
N ALA A 3 -6.05 1.57 -10.76
CA ALA A 3 -6.61 1.28 -12.10
C ALA A 3 -6.82 2.55 -12.94
N LEU A 4 -7.20 3.67 -12.32
CA LEU A 4 -7.36 4.95 -12.99
C LEU A 4 -6.00 5.55 -13.39
N LEU A 5 -4.96 5.39 -12.57
CA LEU A 5 -3.60 5.81 -12.93
C LEU A 5 -3.08 5.02 -14.15
N HIS A 6 -3.35 3.71 -14.21
CA HIS A 6 -3.04 2.95 -15.43
C HIS A 6 -3.82 3.45 -16.64
N ALA A 7 -5.12 3.73 -16.48
CA ALA A 7 -5.94 4.27 -17.56
C ALA A 7 -5.46 5.64 -18.03
N ALA A 8 -5.04 6.52 -17.13
CA ALA A 8 -4.52 7.86 -17.44
C ALA A 8 -3.29 7.79 -18.37
N GLY A 9 -2.40 6.82 -18.16
CA GLY A 9 -1.22 6.61 -19.02
C GLY A 9 -1.51 6.06 -20.42
N ILE A 10 -2.75 5.62 -20.69
CA ILE A 10 -3.14 4.98 -21.95
C ILE A 10 -4.12 5.84 -22.74
N LEU A 11 -5.14 6.38 -22.06
CA LEU A 11 -6.29 7.01 -22.71
C LEU A 11 -6.05 8.46 -23.15
N ASN A 12 -4.98 9.10 -22.67
CA ASN A 12 -4.66 10.50 -22.92
C ASN A 12 -5.88 11.44 -22.72
N ASP A 13 -6.62 11.19 -21.64
CA ASP A 13 -7.81 11.94 -21.24
C ASP A 13 -7.53 12.65 -19.91
N ASP A 14 -7.47 13.98 -19.96
CA ASP A 14 -7.19 14.84 -18.80
C ASP A 14 -8.18 14.58 -17.65
N ARG A 15 -9.44 14.26 -17.95
CA ARG A 15 -10.43 13.98 -16.89
C ARG A 15 -10.11 12.69 -16.15
N VAL A 16 -9.62 11.67 -16.87
CA VAL A 16 -9.20 10.41 -16.25
C VAL A 16 -7.97 10.67 -15.37
N ASN A 17 -7.03 11.46 -15.86
CA ASN A 17 -5.85 11.86 -15.10
C ASN A 17 -6.21 12.61 -13.82
N ASP A 18 -7.04 13.65 -13.92
CA ASP A 18 -7.47 14.46 -12.77
C ASP A 18 -8.17 13.62 -11.70
N VAL A 19 -9.08 12.73 -12.11
CA VAL A 19 -9.78 11.84 -11.18
C VAL A 19 -8.84 10.80 -10.57
N ALA A 20 -7.87 10.30 -11.33
CA ALA A 20 -6.89 9.34 -10.84
C ALA A 20 -6.06 9.93 -9.69
N PHE A 21 -5.50 11.13 -9.90
CA PHE A 21 -4.69 11.82 -8.89
C PHE A 21 -5.54 12.31 -7.72
N ALA A 22 -6.72 12.90 -7.96
CA ALA A 22 -7.61 13.32 -6.88
C ALA A 22 -8.03 12.15 -5.97
N ALA A 23 -8.31 10.97 -6.55
CA ALA A 23 -8.65 9.77 -5.79
C ALA A 23 -7.44 9.20 -5.04
N MET A 24 -6.24 9.27 -5.62
CA MET A 24 -5.00 8.86 -4.96
C MET A 24 -4.69 9.76 -3.77
N ASP A 25 -4.78 11.09 -3.95
CA ASP A 25 -4.51 12.08 -2.90
C ASP A 25 -5.50 11.93 -1.75
N PHE A 26 -6.79 11.78 -2.07
CA PHE A 26 -7.82 11.49 -1.07
C PHE A 26 -7.52 10.21 -0.29
N LEU A 27 -7.12 9.12 -0.95
CA LEU A 27 -6.79 7.89 -0.23
C LEU A 27 -5.55 8.09 0.65
N THR A 28 -4.53 8.75 0.10
CA THR A 28 -3.27 9.06 0.79
C THR A 28 -3.50 9.81 2.10
N THR A 29 -4.42 10.79 2.13
CA THR A 29 -4.70 11.57 3.34
C THR A 29 -5.29 10.73 4.48
N HIS A 30 -5.83 9.55 4.19
CA HIS A 30 -6.43 8.66 5.19
C HIS A 30 -5.56 7.46 5.55
N THR A 31 -4.65 7.07 4.66
CA THR A 31 -3.83 5.86 4.81
C THR A 31 -2.36 6.14 5.04
N MET A 32 -1.86 7.37 4.86
CA MET A 32 -0.47 7.71 5.07
C MET A 32 -0.34 8.68 6.24
N LYS A 33 0.46 8.30 7.26
CA LYS A 33 0.97 9.22 8.28
C LYS A 33 2.37 9.68 7.87
N ASP A 34 2.88 10.74 8.49
CA ASP A 34 4.16 11.37 8.09
C ASP A 34 5.36 10.39 8.08
N ASP A 35 5.27 9.29 8.83
CA ASP A 35 6.33 8.32 9.04
C ASP A 35 6.02 6.87 8.57
N TYR A 36 4.75 6.48 8.42
CA TYR A 36 4.39 5.12 7.99
C TYR A 36 3.01 5.00 7.33
N LEU A 37 2.81 3.87 6.62
CA LEU A 37 1.52 3.49 6.08
C LEU A 37 0.62 2.96 7.20
N SER A 38 -0.58 3.51 7.28
CA SER A 38 -1.57 3.27 8.31
C SER A 38 -2.87 2.84 7.62
N ILE A 39 -3.01 1.53 7.36
CA ILE A 39 -4.11 0.96 6.57
C ILE A 39 -5.40 0.97 7.38
N ILE A 40 -6.51 1.36 6.76
CA ILE A 40 -7.84 1.22 7.35
C ILE A 40 -8.17 -0.27 7.39
N GLY A 41 -8.23 -0.85 8.58
CA GLY A 41 -8.58 -2.25 8.73
C GLY A 41 -10.06 -2.51 8.43
N ASN A 42 -10.43 -3.75 8.14
CA ASN A 42 -11.78 -4.09 7.68
C ASN A 42 -12.74 -4.57 8.78
N GLU A 43 -12.30 -4.59 10.05
CA GLU A 43 -13.14 -5.02 11.19
C GLU A 43 -14.42 -4.17 11.28
N ASN A 44 -14.30 -2.87 10.96
CA ASN A 44 -15.42 -1.93 10.88
C ASN A 44 -15.32 -1.02 9.64
N TRP A 45 -16.47 -0.50 9.19
CA TRP A 45 -16.52 0.48 8.11
C TRP A 45 -16.02 1.85 8.55
N TYR A 46 -15.02 2.39 7.85
CA TYR A 46 -14.63 3.78 8.01
C TYR A 46 -15.60 4.71 7.27
N LYS A 47 -16.56 5.26 8.02
CA LYS A 47 -17.50 6.27 7.50
C LYS A 47 -16.85 7.65 7.53
N LYS A 48 -17.27 8.54 6.62
CA LYS A 48 -16.82 9.94 6.62
C LYS A 48 -17.02 10.56 8.01
N GLU A 49 -15.95 11.14 8.56
CA GLU A 49 -15.92 11.74 9.92
C GLU A 49 -16.17 10.75 11.06
N GLY A 50 -16.19 9.44 10.78
CA GLY A 50 -16.33 8.39 11.76
C GLY A 50 -14.99 7.94 12.34
N GLU A 51 -15.05 6.89 13.16
CA GLU A 51 -13.85 6.24 13.70
C GLU A 51 -13.25 5.30 12.66
N ARG A 52 -11.93 5.39 12.51
CA ARG A 52 -11.18 4.51 11.63
C ARG A 52 -10.97 3.17 12.32
N SER A 53 -11.25 2.10 11.58
CA SER A 53 -10.91 0.75 12.02
C SER A 53 -9.40 0.54 11.95
N VAL A 54 -8.83 0.09 13.07
CA VAL A 54 -7.40 -0.16 13.23
C VAL A 54 -7.06 -1.63 12.94
N TYR A 55 -8.00 -2.55 13.17
CA TYR A 55 -7.81 -3.99 13.08
C TYR A 55 -8.44 -4.60 11.83
N ALA A 56 -8.00 -5.83 11.56
CA ALA A 56 -8.18 -6.57 10.32
C ALA A 56 -7.59 -5.82 9.11
N GLN A 57 -6.35 -5.31 9.28
CA GLN A 57 -5.58 -4.74 8.16
C GLN A 57 -5.00 -5.88 7.31
N GLN A 58 -5.09 -5.76 5.99
CA GLN A 58 -4.74 -6.84 5.07
C GLN A 58 -3.51 -6.51 4.19
N PRO A 59 -2.66 -7.51 3.88
CA PRO A 59 -1.55 -7.41 2.93
C PRO A 59 -1.91 -6.82 1.56
N ILE A 60 -3.10 -7.13 1.04
CA ILE A 60 -3.54 -6.69 -0.28
C ILE A 60 -3.66 -5.17 -0.38
N ASP A 61 -4.06 -4.51 0.71
CA ASP A 61 -4.17 -3.05 0.78
C ASP A 61 -2.79 -2.41 0.75
N ALA A 62 -1.82 -2.97 1.48
CA ALA A 62 -0.42 -2.51 1.46
C ALA A 62 0.18 -2.64 0.05
N MET A 63 -0.02 -3.79 -0.60
CA MET A 63 0.41 -4.02 -1.99
C MET A 63 -0.25 -3.02 -2.95
N ALA A 64 -1.55 -2.75 -2.81
CA ALA A 64 -2.25 -1.78 -3.64
C ALA A 64 -1.64 -0.37 -3.53
N MET A 65 -1.22 0.05 -2.33
CA MET A 65 -0.54 1.33 -2.11
C MET A 65 0.85 1.37 -2.77
N VAL A 66 1.64 0.30 -2.64
CA VAL A 66 2.95 0.17 -3.30
C VAL A 66 2.81 0.31 -4.82
N LEU A 67 1.88 -0.44 -5.43
CA LEU A 67 1.64 -0.40 -6.87
C LEU A 67 1.08 0.96 -7.33
N MET A 68 0.20 1.57 -6.53
CA MET A 68 -0.38 2.89 -6.81
C MET A 68 0.70 3.96 -6.91
N TYR A 69 1.59 4.04 -5.92
CA TYR A 69 2.68 5.01 -5.94
C TYR A 69 3.71 4.70 -7.03
N ASN A 70 3.96 3.42 -7.33
CA ASN A 70 4.80 3.06 -8.47
C ASN A 70 4.23 3.63 -9.78
N GLN A 71 2.94 3.41 -10.02
CA GLN A 71 2.28 3.90 -11.22
C GLN A 71 2.26 5.44 -11.27
N ALA A 72 2.05 6.12 -10.13
CA ALA A 72 2.15 7.57 -10.06
C ALA A 72 3.56 8.08 -10.39
N TYR A 73 4.60 7.40 -9.91
CA TYR A 73 5.99 7.69 -10.30
C TYR A 73 6.21 7.50 -11.80
N LEU A 74 5.71 6.41 -12.39
CA LEU A 74 5.88 6.17 -13.82
C LEU A 74 5.28 7.27 -14.70
N LEU A 75 4.13 7.82 -14.29
CA LEU A 75 3.43 8.92 -14.99
C LEU A 75 4.11 10.28 -14.81
N THR A 76 4.63 10.58 -13.63
CA THR A 76 5.05 11.94 -13.24
C THR A 76 6.55 12.13 -13.13
N LYS A 77 7.28 11.04 -12.89
CA LYS A 77 8.69 11.00 -12.46
C LYS A 77 8.96 11.77 -11.17
N ASP A 78 7.93 12.04 -10.36
CA ASP A 78 8.09 12.66 -9.06
C ASP A 78 8.63 11.65 -8.03
N LYS A 79 9.81 11.96 -7.49
CA LYS A 79 10.55 11.14 -6.54
C LYS A 79 9.84 10.99 -5.19
N GLU A 80 8.89 11.87 -4.87
CA GLU A 80 8.09 11.74 -3.66
C GLU A 80 7.28 10.42 -3.67
N TYR A 81 6.79 9.99 -4.84
CA TYR A 81 6.09 8.72 -4.96
C TYR A 81 7.00 7.50 -4.73
N ILE A 82 8.29 7.56 -5.04
CA ILE A 82 9.24 6.51 -4.68
C ILE A 82 9.38 6.40 -3.15
N LYS A 83 9.43 7.54 -2.46
CA LYS A 83 9.46 7.57 -1.00
C LYS A 83 8.19 6.94 -0.42
N LYS A 84 7.02 7.35 -0.88
CA LYS A 84 5.72 6.80 -0.43
C LYS A 84 5.56 5.32 -0.75
N LEU A 85 6.02 4.88 -1.91
CA LEU A 85 6.09 3.47 -2.30
C LEU A 85 6.91 2.68 -1.27
N TYR A 86 8.12 3.16 -0.96
CA TYR A 86 9.00 2.49 -0.01
C TYR A 86 8.41 2.48 1.40
N THR A 87 7.88 3.61 1.87
CA THR A 87 7.15 3.70 3.15
C THR A 87 5.98 2.71 3.21
N SER A 88 5.25 2.52 2.11
CA SER A 88 4.16 1.54 2.03
C SER A 88 4.66 0.11 2.14
N PHE A 89 5.81 -0.20 1.53
CA PHE A 89 6.43 -1.53 1.65
C PHE A 89 6.92 -1.83 3.07
N LEU A 90 7.44 -0.84 3.79
CA LEU A 90 7.90 -1.04 5.17
C LEU A 90 6.79 -1.46 6.14
N TRP A 91 5.52 -1.29 5.77
CA TRP A 91 4.38 -1.81 6.52
C TRP A 91 4.49 -3.32 6.76
N PHE A 92 4.95 -4.09 5.77
CA PHE A 92 5.16 -5.53 5.89
C PHE A 92 6.25 -5.89 6.92
N LEU A 93 7.18 -4.96 7.17
CA LEU A 93 8.38 -5.17 7.99
C LEU A 93 8.27 -4.57 9.40
N GLY A 94 7.13 -3.96 9.74
CA GLY A 94 6.87 -3.42 11.08
C GLY A 94 6.76 -1.90 11.17
N GLU A 95 6.91 -1.16 10.07
CA GLU A 95 6.58 0.27 10.04
C GLU A 95 5.07 0.43 9.78
N ASN A 96 4.27 0.09 10.79
CA ASN A 96 2.81 0.11 10.75
C ASN A 96 2.22 0.49 12.11
N ASP A 97 0.89 0.59 12.19
CA ASP A 97 0.15 0.99 13.39
C ASP A 97 0.48 0.15 14.64
N LEU A 98 0.83 -1.12 14.45
CA LEU A 98 1.08 -2.06 15.55
C LEU A 98 2.57 -2.29 15.85
N ARG A 99 3.47 -1.73 15.04
CA ARG A 99 4.93 -1.94 15.15
C ARG A 99 5.33 -3.42 15.13
N MET A 100 4.62 -4.23 14.35
CA MET A 100 4.82 -5.68 14.23
C MET A 100 5.11 -6.07 12.79
N SER A 101 6.10 -6.94 12.56
CA SER A 101 6.36 -7.48 11.22
C SER A 101 5.25 -8.47 10.82
N LEU A 102 4.77 -8.34 9.59
CA LEU A 102 3.87 -9.32 8.98
C LEU A 102 4.63 -10.34 8.13
N TYR A 103 5.77 -9.91 7.57
CA TYR A 103 6.73 -10.82 6.96
C TYR A 103 7.46 -11.63 8.04
N ASP A 104 7.52 -12.94 7.83
CA ASP A 104 8.22 -13.87 8.69
C ASP A 104 9.59 -14.19 8.08
N PHE A 105 10.64 -13.76 8.76
CA PHE A 105 12.01 -13.95 8.29
C PHE A 105 12.50 -15.40 8.40
N GLU A 106 11.87 -16.24 9.21
CA GLU A 106 12.23 -17.66 9.36
C GLU A 106 11.59 -18.48 8.24
N THR A 107 10.29 -18.33 8.02
CA THR A 107 9.55 -19.10 7.01
C THR A 107 9.64 -18.50 5.60
N LYS A 108 10.03 -17.22 5.49
CA LYS A 108 9.97 -16.41 4.25
C LYS A 108 8.54 -16.22 3.73
N GLY A 109 7.54 -16.45 4.58
CA GLY A 109 6.13 -16.22 4.30
C GLY A 109 5.65 -14.86 4.78
N CYS A 110 4.43 -14.49 4.40
CA CYS A 110 3.74 -13.30 4.91
C CYS A 110 2.48 -13.74 5.63
N CYS A 111 2.26 -13.19 6.82
CA CYS A 111 1.08 -13.45 7.63
C CYS A 111 -0.18 -12.77 7.04
N ASP A 112 -1.37 -13.29 7.34
CA ASP A 112 -2.62 -12.88 6.66
C ASP A 112 -3.17 -11.52 7.09
N GLY A 113 -2.64 -10.92 8.16
CA GLY A 113 -3.00 -9.57 8.56
C GLY A 113 -2.85 -9.30 10.05
N PHE A 114 -3.33 -8.12 10.45
CA PHE A 114 -3.32 -7.66 11.83
C PHE A 114 -4.73 -7.64 12.39
N GLU A 115 -5.00 -8.51 13.35
CA GLU A 115 -6.29 -8.64 14.04
C GLU A 115 -6.24 -7.96 15.42
N SER A 116 -7.40 -7.85 16.07
CA SER A 116 -7.50 -7.30 17.44
C SER A 116 -6.69 -8.07 18.48
N TYR A 117 -6.38 -9.34 18.21
CA TYR A 117 -5.50 -10.19 19.04
C TYR A 117 -4.02 -10.20 18.56
N GLY A 118 -3.65 -9.39 17.57
CA GLY A 118 -2.31 -9.30 17.00
C GLY A 118 -2.19 -9.94 15.63
N VAL A 119 -0.98 -10.39 15.26
CA VAL A 119 -0.71 -10.97 13.93
C VAL A 119 -1.45 -12.30 13.75
N ASN A 120 -2.25 -12.38 12.68
CA ASN A 120 -2.78 -13.65 12.20
C ASN A 120 -1.66 -14.44 11.50
N ARG A 121 -1.10 -15.43 12.20
CA ARG A 121 0.06 -16.20 11.75
C ARG A 121 -0.19 -17.14 10.57
N ASN A 122 -1.41 -17.22 10.03
CA ASN A 122 -1.63 -17.96 8.81
C ASN A 122 -0.86 -17.30 7.66
N GLN A 123 -0.20 -18.12 6.82
CA GLN A 123 0.62 -17.65 5.71
C GLN A 123 0.02 -18.13 4.40
N GLY A 124 -1.09 -17.52 4.01
CA GLY A 124 -1.79 -17.83 2.79
C GLY A 124 -1.02 -17.46 1.52
N ALA A 125 -1.53 -17.95 0.38
CA ALA A 125 -0.99 -17.59 -0.93
C ALA A 125 -1.16 -16.09 -1.22
N GLU A 126 -2.30 -15.50 -0.85
CA GLU A 126 -2.61 -14.09 -1.10
C GLU A 126 -1.63 -13.15 -0.38
N SER A 127 -1.43 -13.34 0.92
CA SER A 127 -0.53 -12.54 1.75
C SER A 127 0.93 -12.66 1.29
N SER A 128 1.35 -13.89 0.96
CA SER A 128 2.70 -14.16 0.44
C SER A 128 2.92 -13.50 -0.93
N LEU A 129 1.95 -13.60 -1.85
CA LEU A 129 2.02 -12.94 -3.15
C LEU A 129 2.01 -11.41 -2.99
N ALA A 130 1.20 -10.87 -2.08
CA ALA A 130 1.14 -9.44 -1.82
C ALA A 130 2.50 -8.89 -1.38
N TYR A 131 3.19 -9.59 -0.49
CA TYR A 131 4.55 -9.24 -0.10
C TYR A 131 5.53 -9.32 -1.28
N LEU A 132 5.55 -10.44 -2.01
CA LEU A 132 6.52 -10.67 -3.11
C LEU A 132 6.36 -9.65 -4.24
N ILE A 133 5.12 -9.38 -4.65
CA ILE A 133 4.81 -8.37 -5.67
C ILE A 133 5.29 -6.99 -5.20
N SER A 134 5.01 -6.63 -3.95
CA SER A 134 5.45 -5.36 -3.37
C SER A 134 6.98 -5.26 -3.33
N HIS A 135 7.66 -6.32 -2.91
CA HIS A 135 9.12 -6.37 -2.82
C HIS A 135 9.77 -6.20 -4.19
N LEU A 136 9.31 -6.95 -5.20
CA LEU A 136 9.82 -6.84 -6.57
C LEU A 136 9.55 -5.47 -7.18
N THR A 137 8.39 -4.89 -6.89
CA THR A 137 8.04 -3.53 -7.35
C THR A 137 9.01 -2.50 -6.77
N VAL A 138 9.34 -2.58 -5.48
CA VAL A 138 10.31 -1.70 -4.83
C VAL A 138 11.69 -1.83 -5.47
N LEU A 139 12.15 -3.06 -5.71
CA LEU A 139 13.44 -3.31 -6.36
C LEU A 139 13.50 -2.68 -7.75
N GLN A 140 12.46 -2.89 -8.56
CA GLN A 140 12.37 -2.30 -9.90
C GLN A 140 12.36 -0.76 -9.85
N ALA A 141 11.56 -0.17 -8.96
CA ALA A 141 11.50 1.28 -8.80
C ALA A 141 12.85 1.88 -8.38
N TYR A 142 13.62 1.15 -7.56
CA TYR A 142 14.96 1.57 -7.14
C TYR A 142 15.98 1.49 -8.29
N GLU A 143 15.90 0.45 -9.13
CA GLU A 143 16.72 0.33 -10.34
C GLU A 143 16.39 1.42 -11.37
N GLU A 144 15.13 1.81 -11.52
CA GLU A 144 14.74 2.90 -12.45
C GLU A 144 15.09 4.29 -11.92
N PHE A 145 15.29 4.43 -10.61
CA PHE A 145 15.69 5.68 -9.97
C PHE A 145 17.18 5.99 -10.11
N HIS A 146 18.01 4.96 -10.21
CA HIS A 146 19.47 5.02 -10.22
C HIS A 146 20.07 4.80 -11.61
#